data_AF-A0A699ZSJ7-F1
#
_entry.id   AF-A0A699ZSJ7-F1
#
_cell.length_a   1.000
_cell.length_b   1.000
_cell.length_c   1.000
_cell.angle_alpha   90.00
_cell.angle_beta   90.00
_cell.angle_gamma   90.00
#
_symmetry.space_group_name_H-M   'P 1'
#
loop_
_entity.id
_entity.type
_entity.pdbx_description
1 polymer ?
#
loop_
_entity_poly.entity_id
_entity_poly.type
_entity_poly.pdbx_seq_one_letter_code
_entity_poly.pdbx_strand_id
1 'polypeptide(L)'
;FGDRAAQVLCEELKIASQNDSAKLAEAKQRVYLKGFTEGVMTVGKYAGRKVSEVKALLRDELVAEGEAMAYSEPERQVISRSGDECVVALTDQWYMTFGEEEWQALTREALASLETFSEETRHSFEYTLGWMKSWACSRSFGLGTRVPWDEQFLIESLSDSTVYMAFY
;
A
#
# COMPACT_ATOMS: atom_id res chain seq x y z
N PHE A 1 7.61 28.22 -1.78
CA PHE A 1 6.45 28.78 -1.05
C PHE A 1 6.80 29.35 0.32
N GLY A 2 8.07 29.29 0.77
CA GLY A 2 8.47 29.77 2.10
C GLY A 2 7.92 28.90 3.23
N ASP A 3 7.99 29.42 4.46
CA ASP A 3 7.64 28.67 5.68
C ASP A 3 6.14 28.45 5.87
N ARG A 4 5.30 29.18 5.12
CA ARG A 4 3.83 29.12 5.21
C ARG A 4 3.19 28.72 3.89
N ALA A 5 3.63 27.58 3.34
CA ALA A 5 3.23 27.12 2.01
C ALA A 5 1.71 27.02 1.80
N ALA A 6 0.97 26.54 2.81
CA ALA A 6 -0.48 26.44 2.74
C ALA A 6 -1.16 27.82 2.65
N GLN A 7 -0.72 28.79 3.47
CA GLN A 7 -1.26 30.16 3.45
C GLN A 7 -1.06 30.81 2.06
N VAL A 8 0.15 30.70 1.51
CA VAL A 8 0.49 31.26 0.19
C VAL A 8 -0.42 30.72 -0.90
N LEU A 9 -0.67 29.40 -0.94
CA LEU A 9 -1.56 28.84 -1.95
C LEU A 9 -3.03 29.17 -1.74
N CYS A 10 -3.50 29.24 -0.49
CA CYS A 10 -4.88 29.67 -0.22
C CYS A 10 -5.14 31.10 -0.70
N GLU A 11 -4.17 32.01 -0.50
CA GLU A 11 -4.23 33.39 -0.99
C GLU A 11 -4.14 33.45 -2.53
N GLU A 12 -3.22 32.69 -3.16
CA GLU A 12 -3.04 32.60 -4.62
C GLU A 12 -4.31 32.10 -5.32
N LEU A 13 -4.94 31.05 -4.79
CA LEU A 13 -6.16 30.45 -5.34
C LEU A 13 -7.45 31.16 -4.90
N LYS A 14 -7.34 32.21 -4.07
CA LYS A 14 -8.46 32.98 -3.52
C LYS A 14 -9.51 32.04 -2.90
N ILE A 15 -9.06 31.18 -1.99
CA ILE A 15 -9.93 30.27 -1.24
C ILE A 15 -10.59 31.10 -0.13
N ALA A 16 -11.92 31.12 -0.12
CA ALA A 16 -12.70 31.94 0.81
C ALA A 16 -13.45 31.09 1.84
N SER A 17 -13.65 29.80 1.55
CA SER A 17 -14.38 28.87 2.42
C SER A 17 -13.75 27.49 2.44
N GLN A 18 -13.92 26.78 3.55
CA GLN A 18 -13.60 25.35 3.66
C GLN A 18 -14.42 24.46 2.71
N ASN A 19 -15.49 25.01 2.13
CA ASN A 19 -16.35 24.31 1.16
C ASN A 19 -15.85 24.45 -0.30
N ASP A 20 -14.77 25.21 -0.55
CA ASP A 20 -14.16 25.37 -1.88
C ASP A 20 -13.35 24.11 -2.28
N SER A 21 -14.01 22.95 -2.28
CA SER A 21 -13.40 21.61 -2.34
C SER A 21 -12.46 21.41 -3.52
N ALA A 22 -12.82 21.90 -4.71
CA ALA A 22 -11.98 21.82 -5.90
C ALA A 22 -10.66 22.60 -5.74
N LYS A 23 -10.73 23.85 -5.25
CA LYS A 23 -9.54 24.68 -5.02
C LYS A 23 -8.67 24.13 -3.89
N LEU A 24 -9.31 23.62 -2.83
CA LEU A 24 -8.60 23.00 -1.70
C LEU A 24 -7.89 21.71 -2.12
N ALA A 25 -8.52 20.89 -2.98
CA ALA A 25 -7.89 19.70 -3.53
C ALA A 25 -6.66 20.05 -4.39
N GLU A 26 -6.78 21.07 -5.25
CA GLU A 26 -5.65 21.59 -6.05
C GLU A 26 -4.52 22.11 -5.15
N ALA A 27 -4.84 22.95 -4.16
CA ALA A 27 -3.88 23.47 -3.20
C ALA A 27 -3.15 22.34 -2.45
N LYS A 28 -3.91 21.35 -1.96
CA LYS A 28 -3.38 20.19 -1.25
C LYS A 28 -2.43 19.40 -2.13
N GLN A 29 -2.81 19.10 -3.37
CA GLN A 29 -1.96 18.35 -4.30
C GLN A 29 -0.63 19.07 -4.57
N ARG A 30 -0.69 20.39 -4.82
CA ARG A 30 0.50 21.21 -5.09
C ARG A 30 1.47 21.27 -3.90
N VAL A 31 0.96 21.48 -2.68
CA VAL A 31 1.83 21.55 -1.48
C VAL A 31 2.30 20.18 -1.06
N TYR A 32 1.46 19.15 -1.08
CA TYR A 32 1.77 17.85 -0.50
C TYR A 32 2.95 17.18 -1.22
N LEU A 33 2.91 17.13 -2.55
CA LEU A 33 3.99 16.51 -3.33
C LEU A 33 5.32 17.26 -3.14
N LYS A 34 5.30 18.59 -3.31
CA LYS A 34 6.50 19.43 -3.15
C LYS A 34 7.02 19.42 -1.71
N GLY A 35 6.14 19.38 -0.72
CA GLY A 35 6.50 19.30 0.69
C GLY A 35 7.21 17.99 1.01
N PHE A 36 6.84 16.89 0.36
CA PHE A 36 7.53 15.62 0.53
C PHE A 36 8.89 15.59 -0.17
N THR A 37 8.99 16.07 -1.41
CA THR A 37 10.22 15.94 -2.22
C THR A 37 11.25 17.04 -1.97
N GLU A 38 10.81 18.29 -1.80
CA GLU A 38 11.65 19.48 -1.68
C GLU A 38 11.61 20.10 -0.28
N GLY A 39 10.65 19.70 0.56
CA GLY A 39 10.48 20.27 1.89
C GLY A 39 11.67 20.00 2.81
N VAL A 40 12.04 21.03 3.57
CA VAL A 40 13.10 20.99 4.59
C VAL A 40 12.48 21.32 5.93
N MET A 41 12.81 20.52 6.95
CA MET A 41 12.37 20.76 8.32
C MET A 41 12.93 22.08 8.84
N THR A 42 12.10 22.88 9.49
CA THR A 42 12.49 24.21 10.01
C THR A 42 12.69 24.23 11.52
N VAL A 43 12.17 23.23 12.24
CA VAL A 43 12.13 23.20 13.72
C VAL A 43 12.51 21.83 14.28
N GLY A 44 12.93 21.81 15.53
CA GLY A 44 13.24 20.60 16.30
C GLY A 44 14.57 19.94 15.93
N LYS A 45 14.75 18.71 16.42
CA LYS A 45 15.95 17.87 16.26
C LYS A 45 16.40 17.70 14.81
N TYR A 46 15.47 17.76 13.86
CA TYR A 46 15.71 17.50 12.45
C TYR A 46 15.77 18.74 11.56
N ALA A 47 15.83 19.95 12.16
CA ALA A 47 15.93 21.19 11.40
C ALA A 47 17.08 21.15 10.36
N GLY A 48 16.81 21.62 9.15
CA GLY A 48 17.75 21.61 8.02
C GLY A 48 17.77 20.30 7.21
N ARG A 49 17.07 19.24 7.63
CA ARG A 49 16.99 17.97 6.88
C ARG A 49 15.74 17.89 6.00
N LYS A 50 15.81 17.09 4.93
CA LYS A 50 14.68 16.87 4.02
C LYS A 50 13.57 16.09 4.71
N VAL A 51 12.32 16.48 4.44
CA VAL A 51 11.10 15.82 4.95
C VAL A 51 11.07 14.35 4.56
N SER A 52 11.42 14.01 3.32
CA SER A 52 11.44 12.61 2.82
C SER A 52 12.36 11.69 3.63
N GLU A 53 13.48 12.21 4.16
CA GLU A 53 14.43 11.43 4.95
C GLU A 53 13.96 11.23 6.40
N VAL A 54 13.28 12.23 6.97
CA VAL A 54 12.97 12.25 8.41
C VAL A 54 11.56 11.77 8.73
N LYS A 55 10.65 11.75 7.76
CA LYS A 55 9.23 11.39 7.99
C LYS A 55 9.08 10.00 8.63
N ALA A 56 9.83 9.01 8.16
CA ALA A 56 9.81 7.67 8.73
C ALA A 56 10.44 7.64 10.14
N LEU A 57 11.58 8.32 10.32
CA LEU A 57 12.26 8.41 11.63
C LEU A 57 11.37 9.06 12.69
N LEU A 58 10.71 10.18 12.36
CA LEU A 58 9.78 10.87 13.26
C LEU A 58 8.59 10.00 13.63
N ARG A 59 8.02 9.25 12.67
CA ARG A 59 6.96 8.29 12.95
C ARG A 59 7.43 7.26 13.97
N ASP A 60 8.61 6.68 13.76
CA ASP A 60 9.14 5.63 14.62
C ASP A 60 9.48 6.15 16.02
N GLU A 61 10.00 7.38 16.14
CA GLU A 61 10.24 8.06 17.42
C GLU A 61 8.94 8.31 18.18
N LEU A 62 7.92 8.89 17.54
CA LEU A 62 6.62 9.16 18.18
C LEU A 62 5.94 7.87 18.65
N VAL A 63 6.07 6.77 17.89
CA VAL A 63 5.56 5.45 18.29
C VAL A 63 6.34 4.89 19.47
N ALA A 64 7.67 5.01 19.47
CA ALA A 64 8.52 4.54 20.56
C ALA A 64 8.29 5.32 21.87
N GLU A 65 7.98 6.61 21.78
CA GLU A 65 7.65 7.49 22.91
C GLU A 65 6.20 7.32 23.41
N GLY A 66 5.37 6.57 22.67
CA GLY A 66 3.96 6.35 23.00
C GLY A 66 3.05 7.54 22.68
N GLU A 67 3.52 8.51 21.90
CA GLU A 67 2.76 9.69 21.46
C GLU A 67 1.97 9.44 20.17
N ALA A 68 2.29 8.37 19.45
CA ALA A 68 1.57 7.93 18.25
C ALA A 68 1.37 6.42 18.23
N MET A 69 0.39 5.97 17.44
CA MET A 69 0.20 4.56 17.15
C MET A 69 -0.07 4.35 15.66
N ALA A 70 0.30 3.18 15.15
CA ALA A 70 -0.05 2.80 13.79
C ALA A 70 -1.56 2.54 13.70
N TYR A 71 -2.21 3.20 12.75
CA TYR A 71 -3.59 2.96 12.38
C TYR A 71 -3.63 2.57 10.90
N SER A 72 -4.42 1.57 10.57
CA SER A 72 -4.56 1.05 9.21
C SER A 72 -6.03 0.98 8.83
N GLU A 73 -6.35 1.46 7.64
CA GLU A 73 -7.70 1.46 7.09
C GLU A 73 -7.67 1.13 5.59
N PRO A 74 -8.76 0.58 5.03
CA PRO A 74 -8.88 0.42 3.59
C PRO A 74 -8.80 1.78 2.88
N GLU A 75 -8.03 1.87 1.79
CA GLU A 75 -7.90 3.10 0.99
C GLU A 75 -9.26 3.61 0.44
N ARG A 76 -10.17 2.68 0.21
CA ARG A 76 -11.55 2.91 -0.20
C ARG A 76 -12.46 1.89 0.47
N GLN A 77 -13.75 2.16 0.52
CA GLN A 77 -14.74 1.21 1.00
C GLN A 77 -14.63 -0.13 0.24
N VAL A 78 -14.54 -1.22 0.98
CA VAL A 78 -14.52 -2.59 0.45
C VAL A 78 -15.67 -3.36 1.07
N ILE A 79 -16.54 -3.93 0.25
CA ILE A 79 -17.70 -4.72 0.69
C ILE A 79 -17.43 -6.20 0.39
N SER A 80 -17.63 -7.04 1.39
CA SER A 80 -17.45 -8.50 1.29
C SER A 80 -18.59 -9.15 0.49
N ARG A 81 -18.44 -10.44 0.16
CA ARG A 81 -19.53 -11.21 -0.47
C ARG A 81 -20.74 -11.40 0.45
N SER A 82 -20.58 -11.32 1.77
CA SER A 82 -21.70 -11.38 2.74
C SER A 82 -22.42 -10.03 2.89
N GLY A 83 -21.91 -8.96 2.28
CA GLY A 83 -22.46 -7.60 2.41
C GLY A 83 -21.86 -6.79 3.56
N ASP A 84 -20.87 -7.33 4.26
CA ASP A 84 -20.19 -6.66 5.36
C ASP A 84 -19.14 -5.66 4.84
N GLU A 85 -18.97 -4.54 5.53
CA GLU A 85 -17.89 -3.60 5.27
C GLU A 85 -16.56 -4.13 5.84
N CYS A 86 -15.57 -4.32 4.97
CA CYS A 86 -14.28 -4.86 5.35
C CYS A 86 -13.42 -3.82 6.08
N VAL A 87 -12.60 -4.30 7.02
CA VAL A 87 -11.61 -3.51 7.76
C VAL A 87 -10.22 -4.11 7.60
N VAL A 88 -9.17 -3.35 7.90
CA VAL A 88 -7.82 -3.89 8.03
C VAL A 88 -7.66 -4.46 9.44
N ALA A 89 -7.24 -5.72 9.53
CA ALA A 89 -7.06 -6.42 10.80
C ALA A 89 -5.63 -6.94 10.91
N LEU A 90 -5.07 -6.86 12.12
CA LEU A 90 -3.83 -7.53 12.49
C LEU A 90 -4.20 -8.86 13.14
N THR A 91 -4.05 -9.95 12.39
CA THR A 91 -4.47 -11.30 12.79
C THR A 91 -3.43 -12.33 12.41
N ASP A 92 -3.37 -13.44 13.15
CA ASP A 92 -2.55 -14.58 12.78
C ASP A 92 -3.09 -15.23 11.50
N GLN A 93 -2.24 -15.30 10.47
CA GLN A 93 -2.59 -15.81 9.15
C GLN A 93 -1.35 -16.37 8.45
N TRP A 94 -1.53 -17.37 7.59
CA TRP A 94 -0.46 -17.88 6.73
C TRP A 94 -0.38 -17.02 5.47
N TYR A 95 0.85 -16.73 5.06
CA TYR A 95 1.12 -15.88 3.91
C TYR A 95 2.04 -16.59 2.91
N MET A 96 1.81 -16.32 1.62
CA MET A 96 2.83 -16.52 0.58
C MET A 96 3.69 -15.27 0.49
N THR A 97 5.01 -15.44 0.43
CA THR A 97 6.00 -14.35 0.46
C THR A 97 6.45 -13.94 -0.95
N PHE A 98 5.50 -13.55 -1.82
CA PHE A 98 5.82 -13.10 -3.19
C PHE A 98 6.73 -11.86 -3.26
N GLY A 99 6.93 -11.18 -2.13
CA GLY A 99 7.85 -10.05 -2.00
C GLY A 99 9.34 -10.41 -1.91
N GLU A 100 9.69 -11.70 -1.82
CA GLU A 100 11.10 -12.12 -1.73
C GLU A 100 11.86 -11.85 -3.03
N GLU A 101 13.01 -11.19 -2.94
CA GLU A 101 13.79 -10.74 -4.11
C GLU A 101 14.17 -11.91 -5.04
N GLU A 102 14.60 -13.04 -4.46
CA GLU A 102 14.96 -14.24 -5.21
C GLU A 102 13.77 -14.79 -6.00
N TRP A 103 12.59 -14.83 -5.37
CA TRP A 103 11.38 -15.32 -6.02
C TRP A 103 10.84 -14.33 -7.07
N GLN A 104 10.93 -13.03 -6.81
CA GLN A 104 10.60 -12.00 -7.79
C GLN A 104 11.51 -12.07 -9.02
N ALA A 105 12.80 -12.36 -8.85
CA ALA A 105 13.72 -12.52 -9.97
C ALA A 105 13.30 -13.70 -10.86
N LEU A 106 13.01 -14.86 -10.26
CA LEU A 106 12.57 -16.06 -10.99
C LEU A 106 11.25 -15.85 -11.75
N THR A 107 10.29 -15.17 -11.13
CA THR A 107 9.00 -14.89 -11.77
C THR A 107 9.11 -13.87 -12.90
N ARG A 108 10.02 -12.89 -12.79
CA ARG A 108 10.33 -11.96 -13.90
C ARG A 108 11.02 -12.66 -15.07
N GLU A 109 11.93 -13.59 -14.79
CA GLU A 109 12.55 -14.43 -15.82
C GLU A 109 11.49 -15.28 -16.54
N ALA A 110 10.60 -15.91 -15.78
CA ALA A 110 9.48 -16.66 -16.35
C ALA A 110 8.59 -15.77 -17.22
N LEU A 111 8.24 -14.56 -16.75
CA LEU A 111 7.45 -13.60 -17.52
C LEU A 111 8.14 -13.18 -18.83
N ALA A 112 9.48 -13.03 -18.83
CA ALA A 112 10.24 -12.68 -20.03
C ALA A 112 10.10 -13.75 -21.13
N SER A 113 9.92 -15.03 -20.76
CA SER A 113 9.69 -16.13 -21.69
C SER A 113 8.22 -16.33 -22.08
N LEU A 114 7.28 -15.73 -21.33
CA LEU A 114 5.85 -15.89 -21.53
C LEU A 114 5.34 -15.03 -22.70
N GLU A 115 4.57 -15.62 -23.62
CA GLU A 115 3.85 -14.87 -24.65
C GLU A 115 2.59 -14.23 -24.06
N THR A 116 2.50 -12.90 -24.12
CA THR A 116 1.39 -12.12 -23.53
C THR A 116 0.41 -11.59 -24.57
N PHE A 117 0.68 -11.79 -25.87
CA PHE A 117 -0.10 -11.36 -27.03
C PHE A 117 -0.33 -9.83 -27.15
N SER A 118 0.11 -9.04 -26.17
CA SER A 118 0.17 -7.58 -26.20
C SER A 118 1.18 -7.04 -25.18
N GLU A 119 1.77 -5.90 -25.50
CA GLU A 119 2.64 -5.15 -24.59
C GLU A 119 1.89 -4.62 -23.36
N GLU A 120 0.61 -4.23 -23.53
CA GLU A 120 -0.23 -3.76 -22.43
C GLU A 120 -0.40 -4.84 -21.35
N THR A 121 -0.65 -6.09 -21.77
CA THR A 121 -0.75 -7.22 -20.84
C THR A 121 0.58 -7.50 -20.14
N ARG A 122 1.71 -7.40 -20.87
CA ARG A 122 3.06 -7.54 -20.27
C ARG A 122 3.32 -6.50 -19.20
N HIS A 123 3.09 -5.22 -19.51
CA HIS A 123 3.27 -4.13 -18.54
C HIS A 123 2.38 -4.29 -17.30
N SER A 124 1.16 -4.82 -17.47
CA SER A 124 0.27 -5.12 -16.34
C SER A 124 0.83 -6.20 -15.41
N PHE A 125 1.42 -7.27 -15.98
CA PHE A 125 2.14 -8.28 -15.19
C PHE A 125 3.34 -7.69 -14.47
N GLU A 126 4.20 -6.92 -15.16
CA GLU A 126 5.39 -6.30 -14.57
C GLU A 126 5.03 -5.36 -13.41
N TYR A 127 3.99 -4.54 -13.58
CA TYR A 127 3.47 -3.67 -12.54
C TYR A 127 3.00 -4.47 -11.32
N THR A 128 2.23 -5.54 -11.55
CA THR A 128 1.68 -6.37 -10.48
C THR A 128 2.80 -7.13 -9.74
N LEU A 129 3.77 -7.71 -10.46
CA LEU A 129 4.93 -8.38 -9.85
C LEU A 129 5.78 -7.42 -9.00
N GLY A 130 5.91 -6.15 -9.39
CA GLY A 130 6.63 -5.14 -8.60
C GLY A 130 5.88 -4.67 -7.36
N TRP A 131 4.55 -4.79 -7.35
CA TRP A 131 3.70 -4.36 -6.24
C TRP A 131 3.40 -5.48 -5.23
N MET A 132 3.37 -6.74 -5.69
CA MET A 132 3.07 -7.88 -4.82
C MET A 132 4.12 -8.05 -3.71
N LYS A 133 3.62 -8.26 -2.49
CA LYS A 133 4.41 -8.52 -1.29
C LYS A 133 3.96 -9.83 -0.66
N SER A 134 3.52 -9.81 0.60
CA SER A 134 2.90 -10.95 1.25
C SER A 134 1.44 -11.06 0.81
N TRP A 135 1.01 -12.26 0.45
CA TRP A 135 -0.38 -12.57 0.13
C TRP A 135 -0.97 -13.51 1.19
N ALA A 136 -2.04 -13.07 1.83
CA ALA A 136 -2.79 -13.86 2.81
C ALA A 136 -3.44 -15.07 2.13
N CYS A 137 -2.87 -16.27 2.33
CA CYS A 137 -3.30 -17.48 1.62
C CYS A 137 -4.21 -18.41 2.43
N SER A 138 -4.43 -18.09 3.72
CA SER A 138 -5.28 -18.89 4.60
C SER A 138 -6.57 -18.21 5.05
N ARG A 139 -7.56 -19.01 5.41
CA ARG A 139 -8.86 -18.57 5.96
C ARG A 139 -9.38 -19.55 7.00
N SER A 140 -10.23 -19.07 7.90
CA SER A 140 -10.85 -19.88 8.97
C SER A 140 -12.24 -20.42 8.62
N PHE A 141 -12.86 -19.97 7.53
CA PHE A 141 -14.22 -20.35 7.14
C PHE A 141 -14.36 -20.53 5.62
N GLY A 142 -15.28 -21.42 5.22
CA GLY A 142 -15.59 -21.73 3.82
C GLY A 142 -15.24 -23.16 3.43
N LEU A 143 -15.37 -23.47 2.14
CA LEU A 143 -14.98 -24.77 1.55
C LEU A 143 -13.59 -24.67 0.93
N GLY A 144 -12.75 -25.69 1.12
CA GLY A 144 -11.43 -25.78 0.51
C GLY A 144 -10.60 -26.89 1.13
N THR A 145 -9.30 -26.90 0.81
CA THR A 145 -8.32 -27.84 1.37
C THR A 145 -7.70 -27.26 2.65
N ARG A 146 -7.47 -28.07 3.68
CA ARG A 146 -6.79 -27.65 4.90
C ARG A 146 -5.29 -27.46 4.68
N VAL A 147 -4.68 -26.51 5.39
CA VAL A 147 -3.22 -26.41 5.48
C VAL A 147 -2.70 -27.69 6.15
N PRO A 148 -1.78 -28.45 5.54
CA PRO A 148 -1.48 -29.81 5.98
C PRO A 148 -0.74 -29.89 7.32
N TRP A 149 -0.12 -28.80 7.78
CA TRP A 149 0.52 -28.68 9.09
C TRP A 149 -0.30 -27.87 10.10
N ASP A 150 -1.45 -27.32 9.70
CA ASP A 150 -2.28 -26.48 10.55
C ASP A 150 -3.76 -26.59 10.14
N GLU A 151 -4.45 -27.58 10.70
CA GLU A 151 -5.84 -27.90 10.34
C GLU A 151 -6.85 -26.81 10.74
N GLN A 152 -6.46 -25.80 11.52
CA GLN A 152 -7.30 -24.65 11.83
C GLN A 152 -7.61 -23.82 10.57
N PHE A 153 -6.70 -23.84 9.59
CA PHE A 153 -6.79 -23.01 8.41
C PHE A 153 -7.10 -23.81 7.15
N LEU A 154 -7.92 -23.21 6.28
CA LEU A 154 -8.13 -23.64 4.90
C LEU A 154 -7.33 -22.75 3.96
N ILE A 155 -6.91 -23.30 2.83
CA ILE A 155 -6.30 -22.55 1.74
C ILE A 155 -7.41 -21.76 1.01
N GLU A 156 -7.14 -20.50 0.69
CA GLU A 156 -8.06 -19.65 -0.06
C GLU A 156 -8.00 -19.92 -1.57
N SER A 157 -9.08 -19.57 -2.28
CA SER A 157 -9.33 -20.01 -3.65
C SER A 157 -8.32 -19.53 -4.70
N LEU A 158 -7.64 -18.40 -4.50
CA LEU A 158 -6.62 -17.90 -5.43
C LEU A 158 -5.25 -18.55 -5.18
N SER A 159 -5.10 -19.24 -4.05
CA SER A 159 -3.85 -19.91 -3.65
C SER A 159 -3.84 -21.39 -4.04
N ASP A 160 -4.99 -22.08 -3.99
CA ASP A 160 -5.10 -23.49 -4.39
C ASP A 160 -5.34 -23.70 -5.90
N SER A 161 -5.43 -22.61 -6.67
CA SER A 161 -5.72 -22.62 -8.12
C SER A 161 -4.54 -22.17 -9.00
N THR A 162 -3.30 -22.27 -8.51
CA THR A 162 -2.11 -21.75 -9.21
C THR A 162 -1.42 -22.76 -10.13
N VAL A 163 -1.43 -24.06 -9.78
CA VAL A 163 -0.72 -25.12 -10.53
C VAL A 163 -1.59 -26.34 -10.84
N TYR A 164 -2.90 -26.23 -10.68
CA TYR A 164 -3.87 -27.30 -10.91
C TYR A 164 -3.85 -27.86 -12.35
N MET A 165 -3.28 -27.12 -13.30
CA MET A 165 -3.09 -27.57 -14.67
C MET A 165 -2.25 -28.85 -14.75
N ALA A 166 -1.36 -29.11 -13.79
CA ALA A 166 -0.56 -30.33 -13.73
C ALA A 166 -1.33 -31.56 -13.23
N PHE A 167 -2.52 -31.38 -12.66
CA PHE A 167 -3.39 -32.47 -12.22
C PHE A 167 -4.27 -33.03 -13.35
N TYR A 168 -4.55 -32.23 -14.39
CA TYR A 168 -5.24 -32.68 -15.61
C TYR A 168 -4.35 -33.60 -16.45
#